data_AF-A0A8J6P5K0-F1
#
_entry.id   AF-A0A8J6P5K0-F1
#
_cell.length_a   1.000
_cell.length_b   1.000
_cell.length_c   1.000
_cell.angle_alpha   90.00
_cell.angle_beta   90.00
_cell.angle_gamma   90.00
#
_symmetry.space_group_name_H-M   'P 1'
#
loop_
_entity.id
_entity.type
_entity.pdbx_description
1 polymer ?
#
loop_
_entity_poly.entity_id
_entity_poly.type
_entity_poly.pdbx_seq_one_letter_code
_entity_poly.pdbx_strand_id
1 'polypeptide(L)'
;MTSNAQQQIDFTVNRDNLYREESFTDIKVAAIRRLVPVKPDGSDDESRATMFMAQTQIMTPGGPFVLQAMLNAKTIEEAMDEFPAAMQVQMNKMIAAAEQQQEKQDSQIIT
;
A
#
# COMPACT_ATOMS: atom_id res chain seq x y z
N MET A 1 -4.75 -40.65 8.22
CA MET A 1 -5.40 -39.97 7.09
C MET A 1 -5.74 -38.56 7.54
N THR A 2 -4.78 -37.63 7.46
CA THR A 2 -5.00 -36.23 7.86
C THR A 2 -4.99 -35.40 6.58
N SER A 3 -6.18 -35.00 6.16
CA SER A 3 -6.45 -34.34 4.88
C SER A 3 -5.75 -32.97 4.84
N ASN A 4 -4.77 -32.83 3.95
CA ASN A 4 -4.26 -31.54 3.51
C ASN A 4 -5.36 -30.85 2.69
N ALA A 5 -6.15 -29.99 3.34
CA ALA A 5 -6.97 -29.02 2.62
C ALA A 5 -6.03 -27.97 2.03
N GLN A 6 -5.53 -28.22 0.82
CA GLN A 6 -4.96 -27.17 -0.01
C GLN A 6 -6.07 -26.11 -0.17
N GLN A 7 -5.89 -24.94 0.44
CA GLN A 7 -6.78 -23.80 0.21
C GLN A 7 -6.78 -23.52 -1.30
N GLN A 8 -7.86 -23.89 -1.96
CA GLN A 8 -8.02 -23.66 -3.39
C GLN A 8 -8.15 -22.16 -3.60
N ILE A 9 -7.15 -21.56 -4.24
CA ILE A 9 -7.15 -20.14 -4.57
C ILE A 9 -8.24 -19.89 -5.62
N ASP A 10 -9.16 -18.97 -5.32
CA ASP A 10 -10.14 -18.51 -6.29
C ASP A 10 -9.50 -17.48 -7.22
N PHE A 11 -9.45 -17.80 -8.52
CA PHE A 11 -8.90 -16.96 -9.56
C PHE A 11 -9.96 -16.12 -10.29
N THR A 12 -11.19 -16.08 -9.78
CA THR A 12 -12.29 -15.30 -10.36
C THR A 12 -12.02 -13.80 -10.24
N VAL A 13 -12.08 -13.10 -11.37
CA VAL A 13 -11.92 -11.64 -11.41
C VAL A 13 -13.18 -10.97 -10.88
N ASN A 14 -13.01 -10.05 -9.91
CA ASN A 14 -14.10 -9.17 -9.47
C ASN A 14 -14.33 -8.06 -10.51
N ARG A 15 -15.33 -8.26 -11.36
CA ARG A 15 -15.69 -7.35 -12.45
C ARG A 15 -16.24 -6.00 -11.96
N ASP A 16 -16.69 -5.91 -10.71
CA ASP A 16 -17.27 -4.69 -10.14
C ASP A 16 -16.22 -3.80 -9.44
N ASN A 17 -14.97 -4.27 -9.33
CA ASN A 17 -13.90 -3.57 -8.63
C ASN A 17 -12.61 -3.51 -9.44
N LEU A 18 -12.71 -2.98 -10.66
CA LEU A 18 -11.56 -2.82 -11.57
C LEU A 18 -11.00 -1.40 -11.51
N TYR A 19 -9.68 -1.31 -11.63
CA TYR A 19 -8.92 -0.05 -11.73
C TYR A 19 -7.83 -0.17 -12.78
N ARG A 20 -7.61 0.91 -13.53
CA ARG A 20 -6.38 1.15 -14.29
C ARG A 20 -5.36 1.79 -13.34
N GLU A 21 -4.18 1.19 -13.24
CA GLU A 21 -3.06 1.77 -12.49
C GLU A 21 -2.13 2.56 -13.41
N GLU A 22 -1.81 3.78 -13.00
CA GLU A 22 -0.83 4.63 -13.67
C GLU A 22 0.25 5.04 -12.66
N SER A 23 1.52 4.87 -13.02
CA SER A 23 2.65 5.10 -12.11
C SER A 23 3.39 6.39 -12.45
N PHE A 24 3.58 7.24 -11.45
CA PHE A 24 4.36 8.47 -11.51
C PHE A 24 5.56 8.32 -10.57
N THR A 25 6.78 8.42 -11.10
CA THR A 25 7.98 8.23 -10.30
C THR A 25 9.09 9.19 -10.70
N ASP A 26 9.89 9.59 -9.72
CA ASP A 26 11.13 10.33 -9.93
C ASP A 26 12.34 9.41 -10.18
N ILE A 27 12.12 8.08 -10.21
CA ILE A 27 13.13 7.02 -10.34
C ILE A 27 14.16 7.08 -9.19
N LYS A 28 13.79 7.67 -8.05
CA LYS A 28 14.62 7.80 -6.86
C LYS A 28 13.85 7.32 -5.65
N VAL A 29 13.10 8.22 -5.03
CA VAL A 29 12.46 7.99 -3.73
C VAL A 29 10.96 7.85 -3.88
N ALA A 30 10.35 8.60 -4.79
CA ALA A 30 8.91 8.73 -4.87
C ALA A 30 8.32 7.85 -5.98
N ALA A 31 7.29 7.09 -5.61
CA ALA A 31 6.36 6.48 -6.55
C ALA A 31 4.93 6.81 -6.10
N ILE A 32 4.14 7.42 -6.99
CA ILE A 32 2.71 7.67 -6.79
C ILE A 32 1.96 6.84 -7.82
N ARG A 33 1.01 6.02 -7.37
CA ARG A 33 0.08 5.32 -8.25
C ARG A 33 -1.25 6.05 -8.28
N ARG A 34 -1.72 6.38 -9.48
CA ARG A 34 -3.10 6.82 -9.73
C ARG A 34 -3.94 5.59 -10.07
N LEU A 35 -4.99 5.37 -9.30
CA LEU A 35 -5.93 4.28 -9.46
C LEU A 35 -7.21 4.85 -10.07
N VAL A 36 -7.36 4.72 -11.39
CA VAL A 36 -8.54 5.20 -12.12
C VAL A 36 -9.56 4.08 -12.18
N PRO A 37 -10.77 4.24 -11.62
CA PRO A 37 -11.82 3.23 -11.70
C PRO A 37 -12.19 2.95 -13.16
N VAL A 38 -12.36 1.68 -13.52
CA VAL A 38 -12.79 1.28 -14.87
C VAL A 38 -13.93 0.27 -14.82
N LYS A 39 -14.70 0.22 -15.90
CA LYS A 39 -15.74 -0.79 -16.14
C LYS A 39 -15.13 -2.07 -16.71
N PRO A 40 -15.89 -3.18 -16.77
CA PRO A 40 -15.42 -4.43 -17.36
C PRO A 40 -15.00 -4.35 -18.84
N ASP A 41 -15.46 -3.33 -19.56
CA ASP A 41 -15.09 -3.05 -20.94
C ASP A 41 -13.78 -2.24 -21.07
N GLY A 42 -13.18 -1.83 -19.93
CA GLY A 42 -11.96 -1.05 -19.87
C GLY A 42 -12.16 0.47 -19.98
N SER A 43 -13.39 0.95 -20.17
CA SER A 43 -13.69 2.38 -20.15
C SER A 43 -13.69 2.96 -18.74
N ASP A 44 -13.45 4.26 -18.63
CA ASP A 44 -13.42 4.96 -17.35
C ASP A 44 -14.79 4.92 -16.66
N ASP A 45 -14.76 4.70 -15.35
CA ASP A 45 -15.94 4.69 -14.50
C ASP A 45 -16.02 5.98 -13.68
N GLU A 46 -16.62 7.01 -14.28
CA GLU A 46 -16.78 8.34 -13.67
C GLU A 46 -17.68 8.35 -12.42
N SER A 47 -18.39 7.26 -12.12
CA SER A 47 -19.20 7.15 -10.91
C SER A 47 -18.38 6.97 -9.63
N ARG A 48 -17.12 6.55 -9.77
CA ARG A 48 -16.17 6.33 -8.68
C ARG A 48 -15.04 7.35 -8.75
N ALA A 49 -14.55 7.78 -7.59
CA ALA A 49 -13.44 8.72 -7.52
C ALA A 49 -12.10 8.03 -7.81
N THR A 50 -11.25 8.71 -8.59
CA THR A 50 -9.83 8.35 -8.73
C THR A 50 -9.13 8.46 -7.39
N MET A 51 -8.28 7.48 -7.09
CA MET A 51 -7.49 7.46 -5.86
C MET A 51 -6.01 7.58 -6.16
N PHE A 52 -5.25 8.09 -5.21
CA PHE A 52 -3.79 8.16 -5.28
C PHE A 52 -3.17 7.39 -4.14
N MET A 53 -2.13 6.63 -4.44
CA MET A 53 -1.36 5.87 -3.46
C MET A 53 0.10 6.26 -3.55
N ALA A 54 0.65 6.75 -2.46
CA ALA A 54 2.08 6.96 -2.29
C ALA A 54 2.78 5.65 -1.93
N GLN A 55 3.95 5.45 -2.52
CA GLN A 55 4.85 4.36 -2.23
C GLN A 55 6.29 4.89 -2.19
N THR A 56 7.05 4.48 -1.17
CA THR A 56 8.50 4.64 -1.15
C THR A 56 9.16 3.40 -0.55
N GLN A 57 10.40 3.13 -0.94
CA GLN A 57 11.18 2.02 -0.42
C GLN A 57 12.34 2.55 0.41
N ILE A 58 12.46 2.04 1.63
CA ILE A 58 13.53 2.39 2.56
C ILE A 58 14.33 1.13 2.93
N MET A 59 15.58 1.32 3.34
CA MET A 59 16.38 0.23 3.90
C MET A 59 16.25 0.26 5.42
N THR A 60 15.82 -0.85 6.01
CA THR A 60 15.78 -1.04 7.46
C THR A 60 16.82 -2.06 7.88
N PRO A 61 17.17 -2.18 9.17
CA PRO A 61 18.07 -3.24 9.65
C PRO A 61 17.57 -4.66 9.31
N GLY A 62 16.25 -4.84 9.19
CA GLY A 62 15.61 -6.10 8.80
C GLY A 62 15.52 -6.34 7.28
N GLY A 63 16.08 -5.44 6.46
CA GLY A 63 16.02 -5.48 5.00
C GLY A 63 15.17 -4.37 4.38
N PRO A 64 14.91 -4.43 3.06
CA PRO A 64 14.10 -3.43 2.39
C PRO A 64 12.66 -3.44 2.90
N PHE A 65 12.15 -2.27 3.27
CA PHE A 65 10.77 -2.06 3.69
C PHE A 65 10.07 -1.09 2.75
N VAL A 66 8.82 -1.38 2.40
CA VAL A 66 8.01 -0.53 1.52
C VAL A 66 7.00 0.23 2.37
N LEU A 67 7.11 1.55 2.39
CA LEU A 67 6.08 2.42 2.94
C LEU A 67 5.00 2.66 1.88
N GLN A 68 3.74 2.52 2.27
CA GLN A 68 2.59 2.78 1.41
C GLN A 68 1.53 3.58 2.16
N ALA A 69 0.93 4.55 1.49
CA ALA A 69 -0.18 5.34 2.03
C ALA A 69 -1.18 5.71 0.93
N MET A 70 -2.46 5.67 1.25
CA MET A 70 -3.47 6.37 0.45
C MET A 70 -3.36 7.87 0.67
N LEU A 71 -3.41 8.63 -0.41
CA LEU A 71 -3.37 10.09 -0.40
C LEU A 71 -4.79 10.63 -0.55
N ASN A 72 -5.08 11.70 0.18
CA ASN A 72 -6.34 12.43 0.10
C ASN A 72 -6.28 13.51 -0.99
N ALA A 73 -5.88 13.10 -2.19
CA ALA A 73 -5.67 13.98 -3.33
C ALA A 73 -6.69 13.70 -4.45
N LYS A 74 -7.06 14.74 -5.20
CA LYS A 74 -7.88 14.64 -6.41
C LYS A 74 -7.06 14.83 -7.69
N THR A 75 -5.90 15.47 -7.58
CA THR A 75 -4.98 15.69 -8.69
C THR A 75 -3.60 15.11 -8.38
N ILE A 76 -2.78 14.94 -9.41
CA ILE A 76 -1.40 14.48 -9.22
C ILE A 76 -0.55 15.52 -8.48
N GLU A 77 -0.81 16.81 -8.68
CA GLU A 77 -0.10 17.90 -7.99
C GLU A 77 -0.41 17.86 -6.49
N GLU A 78 -1.69 17.77 -6.12
CA GLU A 78 -2.08 17.58 -4.71
C GLU A 78 -1.48 16.31 -4.11
N ALA A 79 -1.41 15.22 -4.89
CA ALA A 79 -0.80 13.98 -4.44
C ALA A 79 0.70 14.13 -4.18
N MET A 80 1.41 14.93 -4.99
CA MET A 80 2.82 15.25 -4.76
C MET A 80 3.02 16.10 -3.51
N ASP A 81 2.13 17.06 -3.24
CA ASP A 81 2.19 17.91 -2.05
C ASP A 81 1.88 17.12 -0.76
N GLU A 82 0.95 16.18 -0.81
CA GLU A 82 0.60 15.34 0.34
C GLU A 82 1.62 14.22 0.63
N PHE A 83 2.37 13.80 -0.38
CA PHE A 83 3.28 12.65 -0.32
C PHE A 83 4.23 12.67 0.90
N PRO A 84 4.99 13.76 1.18
CA PRO A 84 5.97 13.76 2.26
C PRO A 84 5.33 13.55 3.63
N ALA A 85 4.19 14.21 3.87
CA ALA A 85 3.46 14.08 5.13
C ALA A 85 2.92 12.65 5.31
N ALA A 86 2.35 12.07 4.25
CA ALA A 86 1.85 10.70 4.27
C ALA A 86 2.97 9.68 4.55
N MET A 87 4.14 9.83 3.93
CA MET A 87 5.28 8.94 4.16
C MET A 87 5.85 9.07 5.58
N GLN A 88 5.92 10.28 6.13
CA GLN A 88 6.36 10.47 7.52
C GLN A 88 5.43 9.77 8.51
N VAL A 89 4.11 9.83 8.29
CA VAL A 89 3.13 9.11 9.12
C VAL A 89 3.36 7.60 9.05
N GLN A 90 3.60 7.04 7.86
CA GLN A 90 3.85 5.61 7.72
C GLN A 90 5.18 5.18 8.33
N MET A 91 6.23 6.00 8.20
CA MET A 91 7.50 5.78 8.85
C MET A 91 7.34 5.71 10.37
N ASN A 92 6.63 6.67 10.96
CA ASN A 92 6.39 6.70 12.41
C ASN A 92 5.61 5.46 12.88
N LYS A 93 4.60 5.01 12.09
CA LYS A 93 3.86 3.78 12.38
C LYS A 93 4.75 2.54 12.33
N MET A 94 5.67 2.48 11.36
CA MET A 94 6.62 1.38 11.24
C MET A 94 7.55 1.33 12.46
N ILE A 95 8.10 2.47 12.89
CA ILE A 95 8.98 2.55 14.07
C ILE A 95 8.22 2.10 15.32
N ALA A 96 7.03 2.64 15.56
CA ALA A 96 6.21 2.28 16.71
C ALA A 96 5.85 0.78 16.73
N ALA A 97 5.57 0.18 15.55
CA ALA A 97 5.30 -1.24 15.44
C ALA A 97 6.53 -2.10 15.75
N ALA A 98 7.74 -1.65 15.36
CA ALA A 98 8.98 -2.35 15.65
C ALA A 98 9.30 -2.34 17.16
N GLU A 99 9.12 -1.20 17.83
CA GLU A 99 9.30 -1.06 19.29
C GLU A 99 8.37 -2.00 20.06
N GLN A 100 7.07 -2.01 19.73
CA GLN A 100 6.09 -2.89 20.37
C GLN A 100 6.41 -4.38 20.19
N GLN A 101 7.04 -4.77 19.07
CA GLN A 101 7.45 -6.15 18.86
C GLN A 101 8.67 -6.52 19.71
N GLN A 102 9.61 -5.60 19.93
CA GLN A 102 10.75 -5.82 20.82
C GLN A 102 10.27 -6.03 22.26
N GLU A 103 9.38 -5.17 22.77
CA GLU A 103 8.84 -5.28 24.13
C GLU A 103 8.11 -6.62 24.38
N LYS A 104 7.35 -7.11 23.40
CA LYS A 104 6.64 -8.40 23.51
C LYS A 104 7.58 -9.59 23.53
N GLN A 105 8.68 -9.53 22.77
CA GLN A 105 9.68 -10.60 22.75
C GLN A 105 10.44 -10.66 24.07
N ASP A 106 10.84 -9.51 24.61
CA ASP A 106 11.53 -9.44 25.91
C ASP A 106 10.62 -9.91 27.06
N SER A 107 9.33 -9.57 27.02
CA SER A 107 8.35 -9.99 28.03
C SER A 107 8.07 -11.50 28.02
N GLN A 108 8.19 -12.17 26.87
CA GLN A 108 8.00 -13.62 26.75
C GLN A 108 9.15 -14.44 27.35
N ILE A 109 10.33 -13.84 27.51
CA ILE A 109 11.53 -14.55 28.00
C ILE A 109 11.57 -14.58 29.54
N ILE A 110 10.75 -13.76 30.23
CA ILE A 110 10.80 -13.57 31.70
C ILE A 110 9.72 -14.41 32.45
N THR A 111 9.15 -15.46 31.84
CA THR A 111 8.19 -16.39 32.51
C THR A 111 8.75 -17.81 32.62
#